data_AF-A0A937YS18-F1
#
_entry.id   AF-A0A937YS18-F1
#
_cell.length_a   1.000
_cell.length_b   1.000
_cell.length_c   1.000
_cell.angle_alpha   90.00
_cell.angle_beta   90.00
_cell.angle_gamma   90.00
#
_symmetry.space_group_name_H-M   'P 1'
#
loop_
_entity.id
_entity.type
_entity.pdbx_description
1 polymer ?
#
loop_
_entity_poly.entity_id
_entity_poly.type
_entity_poly.pdbx_seq_one_letter_code
_entity_poly.pdbx_strand_id
1 'polypeptide(L)'
;MSGRPPRRPEQSDAERLAALETTLHAVNLRLQTMELQLRQALCFFDKDREADGGRTGAGLALSAVVDFIRSFTESKEVEPADPALRSQRLTHPLVVLVGALVDLDKGQVQKIVAPAPRTTRPTDSTPREIVKVFAAFSVEQLMEAGASRTQACGQVARTLATAGFRLPGRQGAPKARTVQNWRERLRQSRDGWASDRYWKLKATHKTGQAPPGPPLPDAVLSALADFVRRASV
;
A
#
# COMPACT_ATOMS: atom_id res chain seq x y z
N MET A 1 56.44 20.97 -7.63
CA MET A 1 55.71 21.39 -8.85
C MET A 1 54.28 20.87 -8.73
N SER A 2 53.32 21.73 -8.39
CA SER A 2 51.92 21.33 -8.21
C SER A 2 51.19 21.54 -9.54
N GLY A 3 50.99 20.44 -10.28
CA GLY A 3 50.27 20.45 -11.56
C GLY A 3 48.77 20.61 -11.31
N ARG A 4 48.21 21.75 -11.71
CA ARG A 4 46.75 21.96 -11.69
C ARG A 4 46.11 20.90 -12.59
N PRO A 5 45.20 20.05 -12.10
CA PRO A 5 44.56 19.06 -12.94
C PRO A 5 43.82 19.77 -14.09
N PRO A 6 43.85 19.22 -15.32
CA PRO A 6 43.18 19.81 -16.46
C PRO A 6 41.69 19.95 -16.16
N ARG A 7 41.13 21.13 -16.42
CA ARG A 7 39.68 21.36 -16.34
C ARG A 7 39.01 20.36 -17.28
N ARG A 8 38.11 19.53 -16.76
CA ARG A 8 37.24 18.70 -17.61
C ARG A 8 36.48 19.67 -18.54
N PRO A 9 36.38 19.35 -19.85
CA PRO A 9 35.56 20.15 -20.75
C PRO A 9 34.14 20.21 -20.16
N GLU A 10 33.60 21.41 -20.04
CA GLU A 10 32.20 21.61 -19.70
C GLU A 10 31.39 20.92 -20.81
N GLN A 11 30.78 19.77 -20.51
CA GLN A 11 29.77 19.16 -21.38
C GLN A 11 28.76 20.25 -21.72
N SER A 12 28.49 20.41 -23.02
CA SER A 12 27.55 21.43 -23.49
C SER A 12 26.19 21.19 -22.83
N ASP A 13 25.50 22.27 -22.43
CA ASP A 13 24.15 22.15 -21.87
C ASP A 13 23.20 21.38 -22.80
N ALA A 14 23.44 21.41 -24.12
CA ALA A 14 22.72 20.60 -25.09
C ALA A 14 22.90 19.08 -24.89
N GLU A 15 24.12 18.62 -24.57
CA GLU A 15 24.40 17.20 -24.30
C GLU A 15 23.71 16.74 -23.01
N ARG A 16 23.68 17.60 -21.99
CA ARG A 16 22.98 17.33 -20.73
C ARG A 16 21.48 17.21 -20.95
N LEU A 17 20.88 18.10 -21.74
CA LEU A 17 19.46 18.05 -22.08
C LEU A 17 19.11 16.78 -22.84
N ALA A 18 19.89 16.41 -23.85
CA ALA A 18 19.69 15.17 -24.61
C ALA A 18 19.79 13.91 -23.72
N ALA A 19 20.74 13.89 -22.78
CA ALA A 19 20.88 12.79 -21.81
C ALA A 19 19.68 12.69 -20.86
N LEU A 20 19.14 13.84 -20.41
CA LEU A 20 17.94 13.88 -19.58
C LEU A 20 16.70 13.41 -20.33
N GLU A 21 16.50 13.83 -21.57
CA GLU A 21 15.39 13.37 -22.41
C GLU A 21 15.45 11.86 -22.65
N THR A 22 16.63 11.34 -22.94
CA THR A 22 16.86 9.90 -23.11
C THR A 22 16.54 9.13 -21.83
N THR A 23 17.01 9.63 -20.68
CA THR A 23 16.75 9.02 -19.36
C THR A 23 15.25 9.03 -19.04
N LEU A 24 14.57 10.16 -19.27
CA LEU A 24 13.14 10.30 -19.02
C LEU A 24 12.34 9.35 -19.91
N HIS A 25 12.70 9.24 -21.20
CA HIS A 25 12.06 8.31 -22.11
C HIS A 25 12.21 6.85 -21.65
N ALA A 26 13.43 6.45 -21.24
CA ALA A 26 13.69 5.11 -20.71
C ALA A 26 12.89 4.81 -19.44
N VAL A 27 12.79 5.77 -18.51
CA VAL A 27 11.97 5.64 -17.29
C VAL A 27 10.49 5.44 -17.65
N ASN A 28 9.96 6.25 -18.57
CA ASN A 28 8.57 6.17 -19.01
C ASN A 28 8.25 4.81 -19.64
N LEU A 29 9.14 4.27 -20.47
CA LEU A 29 8.96 2.96 -21.09
C LEU A 29 8.92 1.83 -20.05
N ARG A 30 9.78 1.90 -19.03
CA ARG A 30 9.78 0.93 -17.91
C ARG A 30 8.50 1.01 -17.09
N LEU A 31 8.02 2.22 -16.84
CA LEU A 31 6.76 2.45 -16.13
C LEU A 31 5.56 1.87 -16.90
N GLN A 32 5.49 2.11 -18.21
CA GLN A 32 4.44 1.55 -19.08
C GLN A 32 4.49 0.02 -19.11
N THR A 33 5.70 -0.55 -19.15
CA THR A 33 5.89 -2.01 -19.08
C THR A 33 5.36 -2.57 -17.76
N MET A 34 5.73 -1.96 -16.63
CA MET A 34 5.24 -2.39 -15.31
C MET A 34 3.72 -2.25 -15.22
N GLU A 35 3.14 -1.16 -15.72
CA GLU A 35 1.69 -0.95 -15.75
C GLU A 35 0.97 -2.06 -16.53
N LEU A 36 1.48 -2.40 -17.72
CA LEU A 36 0.94 -3.49 -18.52
C LEU A 36 0.99 -4.83 -17.77
N GLN A 37 2.12 -5.15 -17.15
CA GLN A 37 2.28 -6.38 -16.37
C GLN A 37 1.35 -6.40 -15.15
N LEU A 38 1.15 -5.27 -14.46
CA LEU A 38 0.22 -5.17 -13.34
C LEU A 38 -1.24 -5.36 -13.78
N ARG A 39 -1.63 -4.84 -14.94
CA ARG A 39 -2.97 -5.09 -15.51
C ARG A 39 -3.17 -6.55 -15.88
N GLN A 40 -2.15 -7.21 -16.42
CA GLN A 40 -2.19 -8.65 -16.69
C GLN A 40 -2.30 -9.44 -15.39
N ALA A 41 -1.48 -9.13 -14.39
CA ALA A 41 -1.51 -9.74 -13.07
C ALA A 41 -2.89 -9.60 -12.40
N LEU A 42 -3.54 -8.44 -12.53
CA LEU A 42 -4.91 -8.23 -12.06
C LEU A 42 -5.90 -9.18 -12.73
N CYS A 43 -5.78 -9.39 -14.05
CA CYS A 43 -6.64 -10.34 -14.76
C CYS A 43 -6.48 -11.78 -14.22
N PHE A 44 -5.25 -12.21 -13.90
CA PHE A 44 -5.00 -13.52 -13.27
C PHE A 44 -5.53 -13.56 -11.84
N PHE A 45 -5.34 -12.48 -11.08
CA PHE A 45 -5.84 -12.37 -9.71
C PHE A 45 -7.36 -12.56 -9.64
N ASP A 46 -8.10 -11.94 -10.57
CA ASP A 46 -9.55 -12.03 -10.62
C ASP A 46 -10.05 -13.37 -11.16
N LYS A 47 -9.39 -13.92 -12.20
CA LYS A 47 -9.81 -15.18 -12.83
C LYS A 47 -9.55 -16.41 -11.97
N ASP A 48 -8.36 -16.49 -11.37
CA ASP A 48 -7.91 -17.68 -10.66
C ASP A 48 -8.22 -17.61 -9.16
N ARG A 49 -8.92 -16.56 -8.73
CA ARG A 49 -9.25 -16.30 -7.32
C ARG A 49 -9.86 -17.48 -6.61
N GLU A 50 -10.81 -18.17 -7.24
CA GLU A 50 -11.50 -19.32 -6.66
C GLU A 50 -10.61 -20.58 -6.63
N ALA A 51 -9.63 -20.69 -7.55
CA ALA A 51 -8.78 -21.86 -7.68
C ALA A 51 -7.57 -21.81 -6.73
N ASP A 52 -6.90 -20.66 -6.63
CA ASP A 52 -5.66 -20.50 -5.87
C ASP A 52 -5.70 -19.39 -4.82
N GLY A 53 -6.83 -18.71 -4.64
CA GLY A 53 -6.96 -17.56 -3.74
C GLY A 53 -6.36 -16.26 -4.29
N GLY A 54 -6.06 -16.20 -5.59
CA GLY A 54 -5.40 -15.07 -6.26
C GLY A 54 -3.87 -15.10 -6.15
N ARG A 55 -3.27 -16.22 -5.72
CA ARG A 55 -1.82 -16.31 -5.46
C ARG A 55 -1.00 -16.09 -6.73
N THR A 56 -1.39 -16.69 -7.84
CA THR A 56 -0.72 -16.52 -9.14
C THR A 56 -0.70 -15.05 -9.55
N GLY A 57 -1.87 -14.39 -9.54
CA GLY A 57 -1.96 -12.96 -9.84
C GLY A 57 -1.12 -12.09 -8.90
N ALA A 58 -1.11 -12.38 -7.61
CA ALA A 58 -0.27 -11.66 -6.64
C ALA A 58 1.24 -11.86 -6.90
N GLY A 59 1.65 -13.09 -7.23
CA GLY A 59 3.03 -13.41 -7.60
C GLY A 59 3.49 -12.68 -8.87
N LEU A 60 2.63 -12.62 -9.89
CA LEU A 60 2.89 -11.87 -11.13
C LEU A 60 3.02 -10.36 -10.85
N ALA A 61 2.12 -9.80 -10.02
CA ALA A 61 2.18 -8.38 -9.67
C ALA A 61 3.47 -8.02 -8.93
N LEU A 62 3.88 -8.86 -7.96
CA LEU A 62 5.15 -8.69 -7.25
C LEU A 62 6.36 -8.82 -8.19
N SER A 63 6.30 -9.74 -9.15
CA SER A 63 7.36 -9.93 -10.15
C SER A 63 7.52 -8.69 -11.03
N ALA A 64 6.42 -8.09 -11.50
CA ALA A 64 6.45 -6.84 -12.27
C ALA A 64 7.15 -5.70 -11.51
N VAL A 65 6.89 -5.58 -10.20
CA VAL A 65 7.55 -4.57 -9.35
C VAL A 65 9.04 -4.87 -9.19
N VAL A 66 9.42 -6.15 -9.01
CA VAL A 66 10.83 -6.56 -8.94
C VAL A 66 11.56 -6.23 -10.24
N ASP A 67 10.97 -6.55 -11.39
CA ASP A 67 11.55 -6.32 -12.71
C ASP A 67 11.70 -4.82 -12.98
N PHE A 68 10.71 -4.01 -12.59
CA PHE A 68 10.80 -2.56 -12.66
C PHE A 68 11.98 -2.02 -11.83
N ILE A 69 12.12 -2.44 -10.56
CA ILE A 69 13.25 -1.99 -9.71
C ILE A 69 14.59 -2.47 -10.30
N ARG A 70 14.67 -3.73 -10.74
CA ARG A 70 15.88 -4.29 -11.35
C ARG A 70 16.29 -3.56 -12.62
N SER A 71 15.33 -3.08 -13.42
CA SER A 71 15.62 -2.32 -14.62
C SER A 71 16.47 -1.07 -14.33
N PHE A 72 16.35 -0.46 -13.15
CA PHE A 72 17.22 0.66 -12.73
C PHE A 72 18.58 0.18 -12.24
N THR A 73 18.66 -0.94 -11.53
CA THR A 73 19.91 -1.40 -10.94
C THR A 73 20.81 -2.14 -11.93
N GLU A 74 20.26 -2.82 -12.93
CA GLU A 74 20.98 -3.74 -13.83
C GLU A 74 21.19 -3.19 -15.24
N SER A 75 20.49 -2.11 -15.63
CA SER A 75 20.62 -1.49 -16.94
C SER A 75 22.02 -0.91 -17.17
N LYS A 76 22.61 -1.24 -18.33
CA LYS A 76 23.87 -0.65 -18.81
C LYS A 76 23.68 0.65 -19.59
N GLU A 77 22.47 0.92 -20.07
CA GLU A 77 22.15 2.03 -21.00
C GLU A 77 21.89 3.36 -20.31
N VAL A 78 21.50 3.32 -19.04
CA VAL A 78 21.29 4.50 -18.20
C VAL A 78 22.56 4.62 -17.36
N GLU A 79 23.11 5.84 -17.28
CA GLU A 79 24.22 6.21 -16.38
C GLU A 79 24.11 5.37 -15.09
N PRO A 80 25.19 4.65 -14.72
CA PRO A 80 25.10 3.56 -13.77
C PRO A 80 24.42 4.06 -12.51
N ALA A 81 23.25 3.47 -12.21
CA ALA A 81 22.54 3.74 -10.97
C ALA A 81 23.53 3.71 -9.81
N ASP A 82 23.40 4.69 -8.92
CA ASP A 82 24.25 4.89 -7.76
C ASP A 82 24.76 3.53 -7.25
N PRO A 83 26.09 3.27 -7.25
CA PRO A 83 26.66 2.02 -6.78
C PRO A 83 26.15 1.62 -5.39
N ALA A 84 25.72 2.59 -4.57
CA ALA A 84 25.07 2.35 -3.29
C ALA A 84 23.71 1.62 -3.44
N LEU A 85 22.91 1.92 -4.46
CA LEU A 85 21.64 1.24 -4.71
C LEU A 85 21.84 -0.21 -5.17
N ARG A 86 22.88 -0.48 -5.98
CA ARG A 86 23.21 -1.84 -6.43
C ARG A 86 23.63 -2.75 -5.27
N SER A 87 24.34 -2.21 -4.27
CA SER A 87 24.82 -2.99 -3.13
C SER A 87 23.74 -3.30 -2.10
N GLN A 88 22.66 -2.52 -2.04
CA GLN A 88 21.60 -2.65 -1.04
C GLN A 88 20.68 -3.86 -1.20
N ARG A 89 20.77 -4.63 -2.31
CA ARG A 89 19.94 -5.82 -2.59
C ARG A 89 18.44 -5.59 -2.33
N LEU A 90 17.94 -4.41 -2.69
CA LEU A 90 16.59 -3.93 -2.35
C LEU A 90 15.46 -4.87 -2.83
N THR A 91 15.69 -5.62 -3.90
CA THR A 91 14.71 -6.56 -4.46
C THR A 91 14.74 -7.94 -3.81
N HIS A 92 15.75 -8.26 -2.99
CA HIS A 92 15.91 -9.61 -2.44
C HIS A 92 14.72 -10.08 -1.59
N PRO A 93 14.16 -9.29 -0.65
CA PRO A 93 12.99 -9.72 0.11
C PRO A 93 11.76 -9.97 -0.77
N LEU A 94 11.58 -9.18 -1.83
CA LEU A 94 10.47 -9.34 -2.78
C LEU A 94 10.62 -10.62 -3.61
N VAL A 95 11.84 -10.92 -4.07
CA VAL A 95 12.14 -12.16 -4.79
C VAL A 95 11.89 -13.39 -3.90
N VAL A 96 12.32 -13.34 -2.64
CA VAL A 96 12.06 -14.41 -1.67
C VAL A 96 10.56 -14.59 -1.45
N LEU A 97 9.79 -13.49 -1.38
CA LEU A 97 8.34 -13.55 -1.25
C LEU A 97 7.66 -14.15 -2.50
N VAL A 98 8.07 -13.77 -3.71
CA VAL A 98 7.57 -14.38 -4.96
C VAL A 98 7.83 -15.88 -4.97
N GLY A 99 9.06 -16.31 -4.63
CA GLY A 99 9.38 -17.73 -4.53
C GLY A 99 8.52 -18.47 -3.50
N ALA A 100 8.30 -17.86 -2.33
CA ALA A 100 7.43 -18.43 -1.30
C ALA A 100 5.98 -18.57 -1.76
N LEU A 101 5.45 -17.64 -2.57
CA LEU A 101 4.11 -17.75 -3.13
C LEU A 101 4.01 -18.91 -4.13
N VAL A 102 5.01 -19.07 -5.00
CA VAL A 102 5.07 -20.19 -5.97
C VAL A 102 5.22 -21.54 -5.25
N ASP A 103 5.99 -21.59 -4.17
CA ASP A 103 6.17 -22.81 -3.37
C ASP A 103 4.87 -23.23 -2.67
N LEU A 104 4.01 -22.28 -2.27
CA LEU A 104 2.70 -22.59 -1.70
C LEU A 104 1.81 -23.37 -2.68
N ASP A 105 1.89 -23.10 -3.98
CA ASP A 105 1.13 -23.84 -5.00
C ASP A 105 1.63 -25.29 -5.15
N LYS A 106 2.87 -25.56 -4.75
CA LYS A 106 3.47 -26.90 -4.67
C LYS A 106 3.26 -27.57 -3.31
N GLY A 107 2.50 -26.94 -2.41
CA GLY A 107 2.31 -27.42 -1.04
C GLY A 107 3.51 -27.23 -0.11
N GLN A 108 4.50 -26.42 -0.51
CA GLN A 108 5.68 -26.12 0.29
C GLN A 108 5.50 -24.76 1.01
N VAL A 109 5.64 -24.75 2.34
CA VAL A 109 5.46 -23.53 3.15
C VAL A 109 6.83 -23.00 3.57
N GLN A 110 7.27 -21.92 2.92
CA GLN A 110 8.51 -21.22 3.30
C GLN A 110 8.32 -20.43 4.61
N LYS A 111 9.41 -20.23 5.37
CA LYS A 111 9.37 -19.53 6.67
C LYS A 111 8.75 -18.13 6.60
N ILE A 112 8.95 -17.40 5.50
CA ILE A 112 8.44 -16.03 5.33
C ILE A 112 6.90 -15.96 5.22
N VAL A 113 6.25 -17.03 4.78
CA VAL A 113 4.79 -17.16 4.69
C VAL A 113 4.22 -18.13 5.71
N ALA A 114 5.07 -18.73 6.55
CA ALA A 114 4.64 -19.63 7.60
C ALA A 114 3.76 -18.86 8.61
N PRO A 115 2.62 -19.42 9.03
CA PRO A 115 1.82 -18.81 10.08
C PRO A 115 2.66 -18.60 11.34
N ALA A 116 2.62 -17.38 11.89
CA ALA A 116 3.21 -17.12 13.19
C ALA A 116 2.55 -18.00 14.27
N PRO A 117 3.27 -18.42 15.33
CA PRO A 117 2.69 -19.17 16.44
C PRO A 117 1.44 -18.48 16.96
N ARG A 118 0.34 -19.22 17.06
CA ARG A 118 -0.94 -18.67 17.50
C ARG A 118 -0.83 -18.18 18.94
N THR A 119 -1.12 -16.90 19.16
CA THR A 119 -1.54 -16.44 20.47
C THR A 119 -2.95 -16.96 20.75
N THR A 120 -3.32 -17.14 22.02
CA THR A 120 -4.62 -17.72 22.44
C THR A 120 -5.84 -16.92 21.95
N ARG A 121 -5.63 -15.70 21.44
CA ARG A 121 -6.68 -14.84 20.90
C ARG A 121 -6.59 -14.78 19.38
N PRO A 122 -7.68 -15.09 18.64
CA PRO A 122 -7.74 -14.85 17.21
C PRO A 122 -7.46 -13.37 16.90
N THR A 123 -6.41 -13.11 16.13
CA THR A 123 -6.12 -11.77 15.60
C THR A 123 -7.12 -11.47 14.48
N ASP A 124 -7.49 -10.21 14.32
CA ASP A 124 -8.26 -9.79 13.15
C ASP A 124 -7.43 -10.04 11.88
N SER A 125 -8.09 -10.37 10.77
CA SER A 125 -7.40 -10.39 9.47
C SER A 125 -6.96 -8.98 9.09
N THR A 126 -5.86 -8.86 8.34
CA THR A 126 -5.35 -7.56 7.86
C THR A 126 -6.41 -6.70 7.16
N PRO A 127 -7.27 -7.22 6.25
CA PRO A 127 -8.36 -6.44 5.67
C PRO A 127 -9.30 -5.83 6.72
N ARG A 128 -9.63 -6.60 7.77
CA ARG A 128 -10.48 -6.10 8.87
C ARG A 128 -9.78 -5.03 9.68
N GLU A 129 -8.48 -5.18 9.95
CA GLU A 129 -7.70 -4.14 10.62
C GLU A 129 -7.65 -2.86 9.79
N ILE A 130 -7.45 -2.96 8.47
CA ILE A 130 -7.49 -1.81 7.56
C ILE A 130 -8.86 -1.11 7.67
N VAL A 131 -9.98 -1.86 7.60
CA VAL A 131 -11.33 -1.27 7.76
C VAL A 131 -11.46 -0.53 9.09
N LYS A 132 -10.94 -1.08 10.20
CA LYS A 132 -10.98 -0.41 11.51
C LYS A 132 -10.19 0.89 11.53
N VAL A 133 -9.03 0.91 10.87
CA VAL A 133 -8.19 2.12 10.73
C VAL A 133 -8.93 3.21 9.96
N PHE A 134 -9.51 2.88 8.80
CA PHE A 134 -10.28 3.83 7.99
C PHE A 134 -11.56 4.29 8.70
N ALA A 135 -12.25 3.40 9.42
CA ALA A 135 -13.41 3.76 10.22
C ALA A 135 -13.04 4.76 11.33
N ALA A 136 -11.96 4.50 12.07
CA ALA A 136 -11.47 5.40 13.10
C ALA A 136 -11.04 6.77 12.54
N PHE A 137 -10.35 6.77 11.40
CA PHE A 137 -9.94 7.99 10.70
C PHE A 137 -11.15 8.78 10.18
N SER A 138 -12.17 8.11 9.64
CA SER A 138 -13.42 8.73 9.20
C SER A 138 -14.17 9.41 10.35
N VAL A 139 -14.15 8.82 11.55
CA VAL A 139 -14.71 9.48 12.75
C VAL A 139 -13.96 10.78 13.06
N GLU A 140 -12.63 10.81 12.97
CA GLU A 140 -11.87 12.06 13.18
C GLU A 140 -12.23 13.11 12.14
N GLN A 141 -12.30 12.75 10.84
CA GLN A 141 -12.68 13.70 9.78
C GLN A 141 -14.09 14.28 9.99
N LEU A 142 -15.06 13.45 10.37
CA LEU A 142 -16.42 13.92 10.67
C LEU A 142 -16.44 14.85 11.90
N MET A 143 -15.62 14.56 12.91
CA MET A 143 -15.49 15.43 14.08
C MET A 143 -14.81 16.76 13.74
N GLU A 144 -13.80 16.75 12.87
CA GLU A 144 -13.16 17.96 12.33
C GLU A 144 -14.14 18.79 11.49
N ALA A 145 -15.11 18.14 10.83
CA ALA A 145 -16.23 18.80 10.15
C ALA A 145 -17.38 19.26 11.07
N GLY A 146 -17.21 19.16 12.40
CA GLY A 146 -18.16 19.69 13.40
C GLY A 146 -19.17 18.68 13.94
N ALA A 147 -19.14 17.41 13.52
CA ALA A 147 -20.02 16.39 14.10
C ALA A 147 -19.60 16.05 15.54
N SER A 148 -20.58 15.81 16.42
CA SER A 148 -20.27 15.26 17.74
C SER A 148 -19.69 13.84 17.61
N ARG A 149 -18.87 13.42 18.57
CA ARG A 149 -18.27 12.08 18.58
C ARG A 149 -19.32 10.97 18.43
N THR A 150 -20.44 11.07 19.14
CA THR A 150 -21.54 10.09 19.10
C THR A 150 -22.18 10.04 17.71
N GLN A 151 -22.43 11.19 17.09
CA GLN A 151 -22.98 11.27 15.73
C GLN A 151 -22.01 10.69 14.71
N ALA A 152 -20.72 11.07 14.75
CA ALA A 152 -19.69 10.59 13.85
C ALA A 152 -19.54 9.05 13.91
N CYS A 153 -19.41 8.49 15.12
CA CYS A 153 -19.36 7.03 15.31
C CYS A 153 -20.63 6.34 14.80
N GLY A 154 -21.81 6.94 15.00
CA GLY A 154 -23.08 6.42 14.51
C GLY A 154 -23.19 6.41 12.99
N GLN A 155 -22.75 7.48 12.33
CA GLN A 155 -22.72 7.57 10.86
C GLN A 155 -21.77 6.54 10.25
N VAL A 156 -20.55 6.41 10.80
CA VAL A 156 -19.57 5.41 10.35
C VAL A 156 -20.11 3.99 10.56
N ALA A 157 -20.70 3.69 11.73
CA ALA A 157 -21.27 2.37 12.01
C ALA A 157 -22.39 1.99 11.02
N ARG A 158 -23.31 2.92 10.72
CA ARG A 158 -24.36 2.72 9.70
C ARG A 158 -23.76 2.48 8.32
N THR A 159 -22.77 3.28 7.94
CA THR A 159 -22.08 3.15 6.63
C THR A 159 -21.42 1.79 6.48
N LEU A 160 -20.71 1.32 7.50
CA LEU A 160 -20.13 -0.03 7.53
C LEU A 160 -21.21 -1.11 7.40
N ALA A 161 -22.35 -0.95 8.08
CA ALA A 161 -23.47 -1.89 8.02
C ALA A 161 -24.08 -1.99 6.61
N THR A 162 -24.31 -0.84 5.97
CA THR A 162 -24.85 -0.72 4.61
C THR A 162 -23.86 -1.26 3.57
N ALA A 163 -22.56 -1.07 3.78
CA ALA A 163 -21.51 -1.62 2.92
C ALA A 163 -21.27 -3.13 3.12
N GLY A 164 -22.05 -3.80 3.98
CA GLY A 164 -21.99 -5.25 4.18
C GLY A 164 -20.91 -5.71 5.16
N PHE A 165 -20.20 -4.80 5.84
CA PHE A 165 -19.20 -5.19 6.84
C PHE A 165 -19.85 -5.86 8.05
N ARG A 166 -19.31 -7.01 8.45
CA ARG A 166 -19.78 -7.81 9.59
C ARG A 166 -18.62 -8.16 10.52
N LEU A 167 -18.84 -8.08 11.82
CA LEU A 167 -17.91 -8.57 12.84
C LEU A 167 -17.79 -10.11 12.77
N PRO A 168 -16.66 -10.70 13.19
CA PRO A 168 -16.52 -12.15 13.23
C PRO A 168 -17.53 -12.78 14.19
N GLY A 169 -17.97 -14.01 13.87
CA GLY A 169 -18.98 -14.74 14.64
C GLY A 169 -20.41 -14.21 14.43
N ARG A 170 -21.29 -14.42 15.41
CA ARG A 170 -22.71 -14.01 15.35
C ARG A 170 -22.96 -12.54 15.68
N GLN A 171 -21.94 -11.68 15.64
CA GLN A 171 -22.00 -10.30 16.16
C GLN A 171 -22.59 -9.27 15.20
N GLY A 172 -22.97 -9.64 13.97
CA GLY A 172 -23.64 -8.74 13.02
C GLY A 172 -22.78 -7.53 12.61
N ALA A 173 -23.42 -6.41 12.26
CA ALA A 173 -22.74 -5.17 11.92
C ALA A 173 -22.16 -4.45 13.16
N PRO A 174 -21.06 -3.69 13.04
CA PRO A 174 -20.50 -2.95 14.16
C PRO A 174 -21.46 -1.85 14.65
N LYS A 175 -21.56 -1.70 15.98
CA LYS A 175 -22.34 -0.62 16.60
C LYS A 175 -21.46 0.64 16.77
N ALA A 176 -22.08 1.80 17.00
CA ALA A 176 -21.36 3.05 17.25
C ALA A 176 -20.31 2.94 18.37
N ARG A 177 -20.65 2.25 19.48
CA ARG A 177 -19.72 1.97 20.59
C ARG A 177 -18.52 1.13 20.15
N THR A 178 -18.71 0.18 19.23
CA THR A 178 -17.61 -0.63 18.69
C THR A 178 -16.62 0.23 17.90
N VAL A 179 -17.14 1.12 17.04
CA VAL A 179 -16.33 2.05 16.25
C VAL A 179 -15.56 3.01 17.16
N GLN A 180 -16.22 3.52 18.20
CA GLN A 180 -15.58 4.35 19.22
C GLN A 180 -14.39 3.63 19.87
N ASN A 181 -14.60 2.38 20.32
CA ASN A 181 -13.54 1.59 20.95
C ASN A 181 -12.36 1.35 19.99
N TRP A 182 -12.60 1.15 18.69
CA TRP A 182 -11.51 1.02 17.72
C TRP A 182 -10.67 2.29 17.63
N ARG A 183 -11.32 3.45 17.54
CA ARG A 183 -10.63 4.75 17.52
C ARG A 183 -9.83 4.97 18.79
N GLU A 184 -10.41 4.71 19.96
CA GLU A 184 -9.72 4.88 21.25
C GLU A 184 -8.49 3.98 21.36
N ARG A 185 -8.62 2.71 20.97
CA ARG A 185 -7.51 1.75 20.94
C ARG A 185 -6.37 2.20 20.01
N LEU A 186 -6.70 2.65 18.80
CA LEU A 186 -5.71 3.14 17.82
C LEU A 186 -5.03 4.44 18.28
N ARG A 187 -5.72 5.28 19.06
CA ARG A 187 -5.13 6.49 19.65
C ARG A 187 -4.20 6.19 20.82
N GLN A 188 -4.50 5.16 21.61
CA GLN A 188 -3.73 4.78 22.80
C GLN A 188 -2.50 3.92 22.45
N SER A 189 -2.61 3.08 21.43
CA SER A 189 -1.52 2.22 20.98
C SER A 189 -0.53 3.01 20.11
N ARG A 190 0.76 2.87 20.42
CA ARG A 190 1.87 3.37 19.57
C ARG A 190 2.53 2.27 18.74
N ASP A 191 2.20 1.02 19.04
CA ASP A 191 2.84 -0.14 18.45
C ASP A 191 1.87 -0.91 17.55
N GLY A 192 2.42 -1.52 16.50
CA GLY A 192 1.68 -2.35 15.57
C GLY A 192 1.22 -1.63 14.31
N TRP A 193 1.00 -2.44 13.28
CA TRP A 193 0.75 -2.00 11.91
C TRP A 193 -0.49 -1.09 11.79
N ALA A 194 -1.58 -1.41 12.49
CA ALA A 194 -2.82 -0.62 12.41
C ALA A 194 -2.66 0.79 13.02
N SER A 195 -1.94 0.90 14.15
CA SER A 195 -1.65 2.17 14.81
C SER A 195 -0.73 3.05 13.94
N ASP A 196 0.36 2.48 13.41
CA ASP A 196 1.26 3.16 12.47
C ASP A 196 0.50 3.69 11.24
N ARG A 197 -0.35 2.84 10.63
CA ARG A 197 -1.16 3.24 9.47
C ARG A 197 -2.14 4.37 9.80
N TYR A 198 -2.78 4.31 10.96
CA TYR A 198 -3.67 5.37 11.45
C TYR A 198 -2.95 6.71 11.59
N TRP A 199 -1.76 6.71 12.19
CA TRP A 199 -0.97 7.94 12.35
C TRP A 199 -0.43 8.49 11.03
N LYS A 200 -0.04 7.63 10.09
CA LYS A 200 0.35 8.05 8.74
C LYS A 200 -0.80 8.74 8.01
N LEU A 201 -2.01 8.17 8.02
CA LEU A 201 -3.20 8.80 7.42
C LEU A 201 -3.45 10.19 8.03
N LYS A 202 -3.35 10.30 9.36
CA LYS A 202 -3.54 11.56 10.07
C LYS A 202 -2.45 12.60 9.73
N ALA A 203 -1.20 12.17 9.59
CA ALA A 203 -0.10 13.05 9.20
C ALA A 203 -0.31 13.59 7.78
N THR A 204 -0.63 12.72 6.81
CA THR A 204 -0.91 13.12 5.42
C THR A 204 -2.10 14.08 5.32
N HIS A 205 -3.14 13.89 6.12
CA HIS A 205 -4.28 14.82 6.18
C HIS A 205 -3.86 16.21 6.70
N LYS A 206 -3.00 16.26 7.73
CA LYS A 206 -2.53 17.52 8.31
C LYS A 206 -1.58 18.31 7.40
N THR A 207 -0.78 17.64 6.58
CA THR A 207 0.21 18.32 5.71
C THR A 207 -0.41 19.00 4.49
N GLY A 208 -1.74 19.04 4.36
CA GLY A 208 -2.42 19.78 3.28
C GLY A 208 -2.20 19.20 1.89
N GLN A 209 -1.73 17.95 1.78
CA GLN A 209 -1.75 17.19 0.52
C GLN A 209 -3.14 16.68 0.17
N ALA A 210 -4.12 16.85 1.07
CA ALA A 210 -5.53 16.70 0.76
C ALA A 210 -6.07 17.98 0.11
N PRO A 211 -7.03 17.89 -0.83
CA PRO A 211 -7.62 19.07 -1.47
C PRO A 211 -8.12 20.10 -0.45
N PRO A 212 -7.99 21.41 -0.70
CA PRO A 212 -8.31 22.46 0.26
C PRO A 212 -9.80 22.46 0.61
N GLY A 213 -10.12 22.21 1.88
CA GLY A 213 -11.46 22.24 2.46
C GLY A 213 -11.73 21.03 3.36
N PRO A 214 -12.57 21.14 4.41
CA PRO A 214 -13.01 19.96 5.14
C PRO A 214 -13.71 19.03 4.14
N PRO A 215 -13.35 17.74 4.07
CA PRO A 215 -14.04 16.84 3.18
C PRO A 215 -15.52 16.82 3.57
N LEU A 216 -16.41 17.00 2.59
CA LEU A 216 -17.85 16.92 2.84
C LEU A 216 -18.14 15.56 3.52
N PRO A 217 -18.94 15.53 4.60
CA PRO A 217 -19.24 14.30 5.33
C PRO A 217 -19.61 13.12 4.42
N ASP A 218 -20.37 13.37 3.37
CA ASP A 218 -20.81 12.36 2.40
C ASP A 218 -19.66 11.77 1.57
N ALA A 219 -18.66 12.57 1.22
CA ALA A 219 -17.48 12.09 0.48
C ALA A 219 -16.66 11.12 1.32
N VAL A 220 -16.48 11.41 2.62
CA VAL A 220 -15.77 10.53 3.56
C VAL A 220 -16.51 9.20 3.69
N LEU A 221 -17.83 9.24 3.89
CA LEU A 221 -18.65 8.03 4.05
C LEU A 221 -18.72 7.21 2.76
N SER A 222 -18.80 7.86 1.60
CA SER A 222 -18.79 7.18 0.29
C SER A 222 -17.46 6.47 0.04
N ALA A 223 -16.32 7.15 0.28
CA ALA A 223 -15.00 6.57 0.17
C ALA A 223 -14.81 5.37 1.11
N LEU A 224 -15.32 5.46 2.35
CA LEU A 224 -15.30 4.35 3.30
C LEU A 224 -16.14 3.16 2.80
N ALA A 225 -17.35 3.42 2.29
CA ALA A 225 -18.22 2.37 1.78
C ALA A 225 -17.60 1.65 0.57
N ASP A 226 -17.01 2.40 -0.37
CA ASP A 226 -16.29 1.84 -1.51
C ASP A 226 -15.07 1.04 -1.10
N PHE A 227 -14.33 1.51 -0.10
CA PHE A 227 -13.21 0.78 0.46
C PHE A 227 -13.67 -0.56 1.06
N VAL A 228 -14.73 -0.54 1.88
CA VAL A 228 -15.29 -1.75 2.49
C VAL A 228 -15.77 -2.74 1.44
N ARG A 229 -16.48 -2.27 0.41
CA ARG A 229 -16.94 -3.13 -0.69
C ARG A 229 -15.76 -3.84 -1.36
N ARG A 230 -14.68 -3.12 -1.66
CA ARG A 230 -13.47 -3.70 -2.25
C ARG A 230 -12.70 -4.64 -1.32
N ALA A 231 -12.72 -4.38 -0.02
CA ALA A 231 -12.02 -5.19 0.99
C ALA A 231 -12.83 -6.42 1.47
N SER A 232 -14.12 -6.49 1.13
CA SER A 232 -15.03 -7.58 1.54
C SER A 232 -15.23 -8.65 0.47
N VAL A 233 -14.68 -8.44 -0.74
CA VAL A 233 -14.49 -9.50 -1.75
C VAL A 233 -13.26 -10.28 -1.37
#